data_AF-A0A6B0SRX1-F1
#
_entry.id   AF-A0A6B0SRX1-F1
#
_cell.length_a   1.000
_cell.length_b   1.000
_cell.length_c   1.000
_cell.angle_alpha   90.00
_cell.angle_beta   90.00
_cell.angle_gamma   90.00
#
_symmetry.space_group_name_H-M   'P 1'
#
loop_
_entity.id
_entity.type
_entity.pdbx_description
1 polymer ?
#
loop_
_entity_poly.entity_id
_entity_poly.type
_entity_poly.pdbx_seq_one_letter_code
_entity_poly.pdbx_strand_id
1 'polypeptide(L)' 'MAIESDVLVIGGGLAGLTSALAAARAGADTRLVSYKQSTLRNASGLVDLLGLHGPD' A
#
# COMPACT_ATOMS: atom_id res chain seq x y z
N MET A 1 -17.14 6.84 16.40
CA MET A 1 -16.55 5.87 15.46
C MET A 1 -15.11 5.65 15.91
N ALA A 2 -14.80 4.54 16.56
CA ALA A 2 -13.41 4.22 16.86
C ALA A 2 -12.72 3.82 15.56
N ILE A 3 -11.44 4.19 15.42
CA ILE A 3 -10.63 3.71 14.29
C ILE A 3 -10.24 2.28 14.64
N GLU A 4 -11.01 1.32 14.13
CA GLU A 4 -10.73 -0.11 14.21
C GLU A 4 -9.89 -0.46 12.98
N SER A 5 -8.59 -0.71 13.15
CA SER A 5 -7.73 -1.30 12.11
C SER A 5 -6.63 -2.06 12.84
N ASP A 6 -6.38 -3.31 12.45
CA ASP A 6 -5.30 -4.12 13.03
C ASP A 6 -3.92 -3.51 12.73
N VAL A 7 -3.78 -2.88 11.56
CA VAL A 7 -2.54 -2.26 11.10
C VAL A 7 -2.80 -0.88 10.48
N LEU A 8 -2.12 0.15 10.98
CA LEU A 8 -2.06 1.48 10.38
C LEU A 8 -0.66 1.75 9.80
N VAL A 9 -0.58 1.93 8.48
CA VAL A 9 0.66 2.27 7.77
C VAL A 9 0.69 3.75 7.42
N ILE A 10 1.77 4.43 7.79
CA ILE A 10 1.96 5.86 7.52
C ILE A 10 3.03 6.05 6.42
N GLY A 11 2.62 6.66 5.31
CA GLY A 11 3.48 6.96 4.17
C GLY A 11 3.23 6.04 2.97
N GLY A 12 3.13 6.63 1.77
CA GLY A 12 2.81 5.92 0.53
C GLY A 12 4.02 5.60 -0.37
N GLY A 13 5.23 5.53 0.19
CA GLY A 13 6.44 5.12 -0.55
C GLY A 13 6.54 3.59 -0.71
N LEU A 14 7.65 3.08 -1.26
CA LEU A 14 7.79 1.64 -1.53
C LEU A 14 7.67 0.82 -0.25
N ALA A 15 8.37 1.24 0.81
CA ALA A 15 8.31 0.57 2.10
C ALA A 15 6.87 0.55 2.65
N GLY A 16 6.17 1.68 2.63
CA GLY A 16 4.81 1.76 3.16
C GLY A 16 3.82 0.89 2.39
N LEU A 17 3.84 0.94 1.06
CA LEU A 17 2.95 0.11 0.25
C LEU A 17 3.30 -1.38 0.35
N THR A 18 4.58 -1.75 0.42
CA THR A 18 4.99 -3.15 0.63
C THR A 18 4.50 -3.66 1.98
N SER A 19 4.67 -2.88 3.05
CA SER A 19 4.18 -3.24 4.38
C SER A 19 2.67 -3.38 4.44
N ALA A 20 1.93 -2.45 3.81
CA ALA A 20 0.48 -2.51 3.74
C ALA A 20 -0.01 -3.75 2.98
N LEU A 21 0.62 -4.08 1.84
CA LEU A 21 0.31 -5.29 1.08
C LEU A 21 0.64 -6.56 1.86
N ALA A 22 1.77 -6.60 2.57
CA ALA A 22 2.14 -7.75 3.40
C ALA A 22 1.13 -7.99 4.53
N ALA A 23 0.73 -6.94 5.25
CA ALA A 23 -0.26 -7.02 6.32
C ALA A 23 -1.64 -7.45 5.80
N ALA A 24 -2.10 -6.86 4.70
CA ALA A 24 -3.37 -7.22 4.08
C ALA A 24 -3.37 -8.68 3.58
N ARG A 25 -2.27 -9.15 2.97
CA ARG A 25 -2.12 -10.56 2.54
C ARG A 25 -2.07 -11.53 3.72
N ALA A 26 -1.65 -11.08 4.90
CA ALA A 26 -1.72 -11.85 6.14
C ALA A 26 -3.12 -11.84 6.78
N GLY A 27 -4.10 -11.14 6.20
CA GLY A 27 -5.49 -11.09 6.65
C GLY A 27 -5.82 -9.99 7.65
N ALA A 28 -4.91 -9.04 7.90
CA ALA A 28 -5.15 -7.93 8.81
C ALA A 28 -6.04 -6.84 8.19
N ASP A 29 -6.95 -6.24 8.97
CA ASP A 29 -7.62 -5.00 8.57
C ASP A 29 -6.60 -3.86 8.53
N THR A 30 -6.20 -3.49 7.31
CA THR A 30 -5.04 -2.65 7.06
C THR A 30 -5.46 -1.31 6.48
N ARG A 31 -5.08 -0.22 7.15
CA ARG A 31 -5.30 1.16 6.67
C ARG A 31 -3.96 1.81 6.34
N LEU A 32 -3.82 2.31 5.11
CA LEU A 32 -2.68 3.13 4.70
C LEU A 32 -3.10 4.60 4.61
N VAL A 33 -2.31 5.49 5.21
CA VAL A 33 -2.50 6.94 5.14
C VAL A 33 -1.26 7.62 4.57
N SER A 34 -1.47 8.57 3.67
CA SER A 34 -0.41 9.40 3.11
C SER A 34 -0.81 10.87 3.13
N TYR A 35 0.10 11.75 3.54
CA TYR A 35 -0.15 13.19 3.57
C TYR A 35 -0.41 13.77 2.17
N LYS A 36 0.26 13.23 1.15
CA LYS A 36 0.09 13.61 -0.28
C LYS A 36 -0.06 12.35 -1.12
N GLN A 37 -0.53 12.53 -2.34
CA GLN A 37 -0.56 11.46 -3.33
C GLN A 37 0.84 10.84 -3.52
N SER A 38 0.91 9.51 -3.54
CA SER A 38 2.18 8.81 -3.73
C SER A 38 2.80 9.12 -5.09
N THR A 39 4.12 9.36 -5.10
CA THR A 39 4.91 9.54 -6.32
C THR A 39 5.12 8.24 -7.09
N LEU A 40 4.90 7.08 -6.47
CA LEU A 40 5.03 5.77 -7.13
C LEU A 40 4.07 5.57 -8.29
N ARG A 41 2.94 6.28 -8.28
CA ARG A 41 2.02 6.33 -9.41
C ARG A 41 2.68 6.86 -10.69
N ASN A 42 3.65 7.76 -10.57
CA ASN A 42 4.33 8.41 -11.70
C ASN A 42 5.70 7.79 -11.99
N ALA A 43 6.33 7.16 -11.01
CA ALA A 43 7.72 6.71 -11.06
C ALA A 43 7.87 5.21 -11.38
N SER A 44 6.92 4.62 -12.12
CA SER A 44 6.77 3.18 -12.44
C SER A 44 6.74 2.18 -11.27
N GLY A 45 7.17 2.55 -10.06
CA GLY A 45 7.26 1.62 -8.92
C GLY A 45 5.93 1.08 -8.41
N LEU A 46 4.79 1.61 -8.87
CA LEU A 46 3.48 0.96 -8.66
C LEU A 46 3.34 -0.33 -9.47
N VAL A 47 4.00 -0.43 -10.63
CA VAL A 47 4.05 -1.65 -11.47
C VAL A 47 4.80 -2.75 -10.72
N ASP A 48 5.96 -2.42 -10.16
CA ASP A 48 6.77 -3.36 -9.36
C ASP A 48 6.01 -3.84 -8.11
N LEU A 49 5.27 -2.94 -7.45
CA LEU A 49 4.50 -3.26 -6.24
C LEU A 49 3.25 -4.12 -6.49
N LEU A 50 2.50 -3.80 -7.55
CA LEU A 50 1.23 -4.47 -7.83
C LEU A 50 1.39 -5.67 -8.75
N GLY A 51 2.54 -5.82 -9.41
CA GLY A 51 2.74 -6.85 -10.42
C GLY A 51 1.72 -6.72 -11.56
N LEU A 52 1.43 -5.50 -12.02
CA LEU A 52 0.54 -5.32 -13.17
C LEU A 52 1.27 -5.72 -14.45
N HIS A 53 1.28 -7.01 -14.74
CA HIS A 53 1.61 -7.55 -16.05
C HIS A 53 0.39 -7.33 -16.97
N GLY A 54 0.62 -7.07 -18.26
CA GLY A 54 -0.48 -7.09 -19.25
C GLY A 54 -1.18 -8.46 -19.26
N PRO A 55 -2.42 -8.57 -19.78
CA PRO A 55 -3.10 -9.85 -19.87
C PRO A 55 -2.24 -10.87 -20.63
N ASP A 56 -2.22 -12.11 -20.13
CA ASP A 56 -1.66 -13.27 -20.84
C ASP A 56 -2.39 -13.52 -22.17
#